data_AF-A0A9P0K8Y8-F1
#
_entry.id   AF-A0A9P0K8Y8-F1
#
_cell.length_a   1.000
_cell.length_b   1.000
_cell.length_c   1.000
_cell.angle_alpha   90.00
_cell.angle_beta   90.00
_cell.angle_gamma   90.00
#
_symmetry.space_group_name_H-M   'P 1'
#
loop_
_entity.id
_entity.type
_entity.pdbx_description
1 polymer ?
#
loop_
_entity_poly.entity_id
_entity_poly.type
_entity_poly.pdbx_seq_one_letter_code
_entity_poly.pdbx_strand_id
1 'polypeptide(L)'
;MPTTYKRKNEEKAKWSAGSLRNAIECVQNRTMGVNEAARQFGIPKTTPKDRIKKGDAIKQHRLGPSSALGEDAELKLVRHIKKLQTFGFAPDRESVRI
;
A
#
# COMPACT_ATOMS: atom_id res chain seq x y z
N MET A 1 18.65 -8.08 18.11
CA MET A 1 18.14 -8.15 16.72
C MET A 1 17.38 -6.86 16.42
N PRO A 2 17.68 -6.13 15.32
CA PRO A 2 16.88 -4.98 14.94
C PRO A 2 15.44 -5.41 14.63
N THR A 3 14.45 -4.85 15.33
CA THR A 3 13.01 -5.08 15.07
C THR A 3 12.45 -4.19 13.98
N THR A 4 13.28 -3.30 13.42
CA THR A 4 12.87 -2.32 12.42
C THR A 4 12.96 -2.92 11.02
N TYR A 5 11.79 -3.19 10.44
CA TYR A 5 11.70 -3.57 9.03
C TYR A 5 11.90 -2.33 8.14
N LYS A 6 13.03 -2.27 7.43
CA LYS A 6 13.24 -1.31 6.33
C LYS A 6 12.83 -1.96 5.01
N ARG A 7 11.90 -1.33 4.29
CA ARG A 7 11.52 -1.81 2.95
C ARG A 7 12.66 -1.53 1.97
N LYS A 8 12.91 -2.48 1.07
CA LYS A 8 13.91 -2.32 0.00
C LYS A 8 13.60 -1.16 -0.96
N ASN A 9 12.33 -0.79 -1.11
CA ASN A 9 11.90 0.29 -1.99
C ASN A 9 10.81 1.13 -1.30
N GLU A 10 11.24 2.21 -0.65
CA GLU A 10 10.35 3.18 0.04
C GLU A 10 9.66 4.15 -0.93
N GLU A 11 10.13 4.22 -2.18
CA GLU A 11 9.59 5.13 -3.19
C GLU A 11 8.33 4.58 -3.88
N LYS A 12 8.06 3.29 -3.70
CA LYS A 12 6.92 2.63 -4.31
C LYS A 12 5.60 3.25 -3.83
N ALA A 13 4.82 3.73 -4.79
CA ALA A 13 3.50 4.35 -4.58
C ALA A 13 3.48 5.63 -3.73
N LYS A 14 4.55 6.46 -3.80
CA LYS A 14 4.57 7.81 -3.23
C LYS A 14 3.54 8.78 -3.85
N TRP A 15 2.95 8.48 -5.01
CA TRP A 15 1.93 9.31 -5.66
C TRP A 15 0.65 9.46 -4.83
N SER A 16 -0.02 10.60 -4.89
CA SER A 16 -1.21 10.86 -4.07
C SER A 16 -2.48 10.14 -4.60
N ALA A 17 -3.46 9.91 -3.72
CA ALA A 17 -4.75 9.36 -4.15
C ALA A 17 -5.50 10.30 -5.11
N GLY A 18 -5.38 11.62 -4.91
CA GLY A 18 -5.97 12.62 -5.79
C GLY A 18 -5.34 12.60 -7.18
N SER A 19 -4.01 12.50 -7.26
CA SER A 19 -3.28 12.36 -8.53
C SER A 19 -3.79 11.17 -9.35
N LEU A 20 -4.08 10.03 -8.70
CA LEU A 20 -4.61 8.85 -9.38
C LEU A 20 -6.01 9.08 -9.93
N ARG A 21 -6.91 9.70 -9.13
CA ARG A 21 -8.28 10.00 -9.57
C ARG A 21 -8.27 10.95 -10.76
N ASN A 22 -7.53 12.05 -10.66
CA ASN A 22 -7.43 13.04 -11.74
C ASN A 22 -6.86 12.40 -13.02
N ALA A 23 -5.83 11.56 -12.90
CA ALA A 23 -5.27 10.84 -14.04
C ALA A 23 -6.29 9.90 -14.71
N ILE A 24 -7.12 9.21 -13.92
CA ILE A 24 -8.15 8.31 -14.44
C ILE A 24 -9.27 9.12 -15.11
N GLU A 25 -9.73 10.20 -14.49
CA GLU A 25 -10.77 11.07 -15.02
C GLU A 25 -10.36 11.69 -16.37
N CYS A 26 -9.15 12.24 -16.48
CA CYS A 26 -8.66 12.81 -17.73
C CYS A 26 -8.57 11.78 -18.87
N VAL A 27 -8.26 10.51 -18.54
CA VAL A 27 -8.23 9.42 -19.54
C VAL A 27 -9.64 8.98 -19.91
N GLN A 28 -10.56 8.88 -18.95
CA GLN A 28 -11.96 8.52 -19.20
C GLN A 28 -12.68 9.57 -20.04
N ASN A 29 -12.43 10.86 -19.77
CA ASN A 29 -12.95 12.00 -20.51
C ASN A 29 -12.30 12.19 -21.89
N ARG A 30 -11.37 11.30 -22.28
CA ARG A 30 -10.59 11.35 -23.53
C ARG A 30 -9.82 12.66 -23.73
N THR A 31 -9.52 13.37 -22.65
CA THR A 31 -8.80 14.65 -22.67
C THR A 31 -7.32 14.44 -22.96
N MET A 32 -6.74 13.34 -22.46
CA MET A 32 -5.33 12.99 -22.63
C MET A 32 -5.12 11.47 -22.68
N GLY A 33 -4.01 11.04 -23.27
CA GLY A 33 -3.61 9.63 -23.29
C GLY A 33 -3.09 9.15 -21.94
N VAL A 34 -3.07 7.82 -21.72
CA VAL A 34 -2.58 7.19 -20.47
C VAL A 34 -1.14 7.62 -20.13
N ASN A 35 -0.27 7.69 -21.13
CA ASN A 35 1.13 8.07 -20.94
C ASN A 35 1.28 9.55 -20.56
N GLU A 36 0.43 10.41 -21.12
CA GLU A 36 0.44 11.84 -20.86
C GLU A 36 -0.08 12.13 -19.45
N ALA A 37 -1.21 11.52 -19.07
CA ALA A 37 -1.73 11.57 -17.71
C ALA A 37 -0.70 11.07 -16.69
N ALA A 38 -0.05 9.94 -16.96
CA ALA A 38 0.98 9.37 -16.09
C ALA A 38 2.14 10.35 -15.86
N ARG A 39 2.61 11.03 -16.92
CA ARG A 39 3.67 12.04 -16.83
C ARG A 39 3.21 13.28 -16.06
N GLN A 40 2.02 13.78 -16.35
CA GLN A 40 1.47 15.00 -15.73
C GLN A 40 1.23 14.83 -14.23
N PHE A 41 0.71 13.67 -13.81
CA PHE A 41 0.35 13.40 -12.42
C PHE A 41 1.45 12.67 -11.62
N GLY A 42 2.61 12.39 -12.24
CA GLY A 42 3.74 11.75 -11.58
C GLY A 42 3.48 10.29 -11.16
N ILE A 43 2.71 9.55 -11.94
CA ILE A 43 2.27 8.18 -11.64
C ILE A 43 2.91 7.22 -12.65
N PRO A 44 3.40 6.04 -12.23
CA PRO A 44 3.88 5.04 -13.19
C PRO A 44 2.78 4.64 -14.18
N LYS A 45 3.09 4.63 -15.49
CA LYS A 45 2.15 4.38 -16.61
C LYS A 45 1.23 3.17 -16.44
N THR A 46 1.73 2.11 -15.81
CA THR A 46 0.99 0.87 -15.58
C THR A 46 -0.12 1.06 -14.56
N THR A 47 0.05 1.98 -13.60
CA THR A 47 -0.91 2.21 -12.52
C THR A 47 -2.27 2.71 -13.03
N PRO A 48 -2.39 3.84 -13.74
CA PRO A 48 -3.70 4.27 -14.26
C PRO A 48 -4.27 3.26 -15.25
N LYS A 49 -3.42 2.63 -16.09
CA LYS A 49 -3.85 1.58 -17.04
C LYS A 49 -4.52 0.40 -16.33
N ASP A 50 -3.88 -0.16 -15.31
CA ASP A 50 -4.39 -1.31 -14.56
C ASP A 50 -5.66 -0.95 -13.77
N ARG A 51 -5.71 0.27 -13.24
CA ARG A 51 -6.84 0.77 -12.46
C ARG A 51 -8.08 0.99 -13.31
N ILE A 52 -7.92 1.56 -14.51
CA ILE A 52 -8.99 1.68 -15.50
C ILE A 52 -9.50 0.29 -15.89
N LYS A 53 -8.61 -0.68 -16.12
CA LYS A 53 -9.00 -2.06 -16.46
C LYS A 53 -9.78 -2.75 -15.32
N LYS A 54 -9.41 -2.49 -14.06
CA LYS A 54 -10.09 -3.04 -12.88
C LYS A 54 -11.37 -2.29 -12.49
N GLY A 55 -11.55 -1.06 -12.94
CA GLY A 55 -12.65 -0.19 -12.51
C GLY A 55 -12.43 0.48 -11.13
N ASP A 56 -11.20 0.43 -10.59
CA ASP A 56 -10.90 0.91 -9.24
C ASP A 56 -10.14 2.23 -9.29
N ALA A 57 -10.78 3.36 -8.96
CA ALA A 57 -10.10 4.66 -8.85
C ALA A 57 -9.45 4.90 -7.47
N ILE A 58 -9.56 3.94 -6.55
CA ILE A 58 -9.16 4.13 -5.15
C ILE A 58 -7.72 3.67 -4.93
N LYS A 59 -6.88 4.60 -4.45
CA LYS A 59 -5.56 4.24 -3.92
C LYS A 59 -5.73 3.43 -2.65
N GLN A 60 -5.30 2.17 -2.71
CA GLN A 60 -5.24 1.32 -1.52
C GLN A 60 -4.17 1.87 -0.57
N HIS A 61 -4.51 1.99 0.71
CA HIS A 61 -3.57 2.45 1.74
C HIS A 61 -2.40 1.46 1.93
N ARG A 62 -2.63 0.17 1.63
CA ARG A 62 -1.66 -0.91 1.82
C ARG A 62 -1.21 -1.45 0.46
N LEU A 63 0.10 -1.70 0.31
CA LEU A 63 0.69 -2.36 -0.87
C LEU A 63 0.77 -3.90 -0.75
N GLY A 64 0.29 -4.46 0.37
CA GLY A 64 0.37 -5.87 0.70
C GLY A 64 -1.00 -6.55 0.68
N PRO A 65 -1.03 -7.87 0.97
CA PRO A 65 -2.28 -8.61 1.14
C PRO A 65 -3.12 -8.01 2.28
N SER A 66 -4.41 -8.36 2.28
CA SER A 66 -5.32 -8.06 3.38
C SER A 66 -4.89 -8.78 4.66
N SER A 67 -5.37 -8.29 5.80
CA SER A 67 -5.22 -8.97 7.10
C SER A 67 -5.76 -10.40 7.05
N ALA A 68 -5.05 -11.35 7.64
CA ALA A 68 -5.45 -12.75 7.72
C ALA A 68 -6.50 -13.00 8.82
N LEU A 69 -6.35 -12.34 9.97
CA LEU A 69 -7.27 -12.46 11.12
C LEU A 69 -8.23 -11.27 11.27
N GLY A 70 -8.16 -10.29 10.37
CA GLY A 70 -8.83 -8.99 10.49
C GLY A 70 -7.97 -7.94 11.19
N GLU A 71 -8.23 -6.67 10.88
CA GLU A 71 -7.40 -5.54 11.33
C GLU A 71 -7.38 -5.39 12.86
N ASP A 72 -8.53 -5.56 13.51
CA ASP A 72 -8.65 -5.42 14.97
C ASP A 72 -7.93 -6.52 15.74
N ALA A 73 -8.03 -7.77 15.26
CA ALA A 73 -7.36 -8.91 15.87
C ALA A 73 -5.84 -8.80 15.74
N GLU A 74 -5.36 -8.45 14.54
CA GLU A 74 -3.94 -8.20 14.30
C GLU A 74 -3.42 -7.03 15.13
N LEU A 75 -4.20 -5.96 15.31
CA LEU A 75 -3.81 -4.82 16.15
C LEU A 75 -3.67 -5.21 17.62
N LYS A 76 -4.58 -6.05 18.13
CA LYS A 76 -4.49 -6.62 19.50
C LYS A 76 -3.22 -7.46 19.65
N LEU A 77 -2.90 -8.31 18.67
CA LEU A 77 -1.67 -9.11 18.66
C LEU A 77 -0.43 -8.23 18.64
N VAL A 78 -0.38 -7.21 17.77
CA VAL A 78 0.76 -6.27 17.70
C VAL A 78 0.97 -5.55 19.04
N ARG A 79 -0.11 -5.09 19.69
CA ARG A 79 -0.02 -4.47 21.02
C ARG A 79 0.53 -5.44 22.05
N HIS A 80 0.06 -6.69 22.03
CA HIS A 80 0.53 -7.71 22.96
C HIS A 80 1.99 -8.09 22.74
N ILE A 81 2.43 -8.27 21.49
CA ILE A 81 3.83 -8.56 21.15
C ILE A 81 4.75 -7.42 21.59
N LYS A 82 4.36 -6.15 21.38
CA LYS A 82 5.10 -5.00 21.87
C LYS A 82 5.20 -4.98 23.40
N LYS A 83 4.14 -5.39 24.10
CA LYS A 83 4.14 -5.55 25.55
C LYS A 83 5.08 -6.67 25.98
N LEU A 84 5.07 -7.84 25.33
CA LEU A 84 6.01 -8.92 25.64
C LEU A 84 7.46 -8.48 25.45
N GLN A 85 7.72 -7.67 24.42
CA GLN A 85 9.06 -7.14 24.14
C GLN A 85 9.61 -6.28 25.28
N THR A 86 8.76 -5.51 25.99
CA THR A 86 9.21 -4.74 27.17
C THR A 86 9.62 -5.62 28.34
N PHE A 87 9.14 -6.86 28.40
CA PHE A 87 9.50 -7.86 29.43
C PHE A 87 10.64 -8.79 28.98
N GLY A 88 11.28 -8.51 27.83
CA GLY A 88 12.39 -9.33 27.31
C GLY A 88 11.97 -10.53 26.46
N PHE A 89 10.67 -10.71 26.21
CA PHE A 89 10.16 -11.74 25.31
C PHE A 89 9.83 -11.15 23.95
N ALA A 90 10.63 -11.46 22.92
CA ALA A 90 10.40 -10.97 21.56
C ALA A 90 10.15 -12.17 20.62
N PRO A 91 8.87 -12.54 20.37
CA PRO A 91 8.52 -13.55 19.39
C PRO A 91 9.11 -13.21 18.03
N ASP A 92 9.69 -14.22 17.38
CA ASP A 92 10.30 -14.09 16.07
C ASP A 92 9.23 -14.10 14.94
N ARG A 93 9.67 -13.89 13.70
CA ARG A 93 8.75 -13.90 12.56
C ARG A 93 8.08 -15.26 12.37
N GLU A 94 8.78 -16.35 12.64
CA GLU A 94 8.27 -17.70 12.38
C GLU A 94 7.19 -18.08 13.39
N SER A 95 7.33 -17.70 14.66
CA SER A 95 6.30 -17.96 15.68
C SER A 95 4.99 -17.17 15.50
N VAL A 96 5.05 -16.01 14.84
CA VAL A 96 3.89 -15.12 14.66
C VAL A 96 3.15 -15.36 13.34
N ARG A 97 3.81 -15.99 12.35
CA ARG A 97 3.27 -16.17 11.02
C ARG A 97 2.20 -17.28 11.01
N ILE A 98 1.06 -16.95 10.41
CA ILE A 98 -0.06 -17.86 10.12
C ILE A 98 0.00 -18.26 8.65
#